data_AF-C9MU00-F1
#
_entry.id   AF-C9MU00-F1
#
_cell.length_a   1.000
_cell.length_b   1.000
_cell.length_c   1.000
_cell.angle_alpha   90.00
_cell.angle_beta   90.00
_cell.angle_gamma   90.00
#
_symmetry.space_group_name_H-M   'P 1'
#
loop_
_entity.id
_entity.type
_entity.pdbx_description
1 polymer ?
#
loop_
_entity_poly.entity_id
_entity_poly.type
_entity_poly.pdbx_seq_one_letter_code
_entity_poly.pdbx_strand_id
1 'polypeptide(L)'
;MILDESNTFYGAFDNKTHKKLEEAGVKIGYVDLTKLRDPMLVYSAPWRLFIQPFGNPKNRGKTKNPIYEGTDKVTIRSILRALNAKANHRKLIMNETTAMLTSANPHAEGSKHSNVAFKFSSPIIKEIYEGEKPAAKITKKDGSLKQKLPDKDFSKIPFSKNDKLKLQYFTNGATAKDISQELKNTQFGEKVIIAQFFLADRGIINDIRKAARRGVKFEIILNNSNAGLPNKAAAGELMKYARKHNYDINIKFYNKGEEMYHVKMLSILKNDYLITYGGSTNFTRRNMRNFNLENELKIMSAYDQKISKDILDYYDRLWTNRDGEFTLPYDEHKNEKLMNDLLFRFMEMNGFGAF
;
A
#
# COMPACT_ATOMS: atom_id res chain seq x y z
N MET A 1 -1.22 15.69 12.88
CA MET A 1 -1.73 14.64 11.96
C MET A 1 -1.63 15.13 10.53
N ILE A 2 -1.10 14.30 9.63
CA ILE A 2 -1.05 14.56 8.18
C ILE A 2 -2.02 13.59 7.52
N LEU A 3 -3.07 14.12 6.89
CA LEU A 3 -4.18 13.32 6.37
C LEU A 3 -4.30 13.42 4.85
N ASP A 4 -4.92 12.41 4.26
CA ASP A 4 -5.34 12.46 2.86
C ASP A 4 -6.53 13.42 2.68
N GLU A 5 -6.54 14.22 1.62
CA GLU A 5 -7.62 15.17 1.35
C GLU A 5 -8.96 14.49 0.97
N SER A 6 -8.95 13.22 0.57
CA SER A 6 -10.17 12.42 0.33
C SER A 6 -11.05 12.29 1.57
N ASN A 7 -10.51 12.45 2.79
CA ASN A 7 -11.29 12.46 4.04
C ASN A 7 -12.28 13.64 4.15
N THR A 8 -12.15 14.63 3.26
CA THR A 8 -13.08 15.76 3.09
C THR A 8 -13.71 15.76 1.70
N PHE A 9 -13.60 14.64 1.00
CA PHE A 9 -13.86 14.49 -0.42
C PHE A 9 -13.27 15.64 -1.25
N TYR A 10 -11.96 15.88 -1.05
CA TYR A 10 -11.19 16.91 -1.74
C TYR A 10 -11.66 18.35 -1.45
N GLY A 11 -12.07 18.61 -0.21
CA GLY A 11 -12.55 19.91 0.26
C GLY A 11 -14.03 20.18 -0.02
N ALA A 12 -14.82 19.14 -0.37
CA ALA A 12 -16.25 19.29 -0.60
C ALA A 12 -17.02 19.63 0.68
N PHE A 13 -16.56 19.13 1.84
CA PHE A 13 -17.20 19.35 3.14
C PHE A 13 -16.21 19.38 4.30
N ASP A 14 -16.67 19.83 5.47
CA ASP A 14 -15.95 19.72 6.73
C ASP A 14 -16.15 18.35 7.37
N ASN A 15 -15.08 17.72 7.83
CA ASN A 15 -15.17 16.45 8.54
C ASN A 15 -15.44 16.70 10.04
N LYS A 16 -16.61 16.26 10.52
CA LYS A 16 -17.06 16.44 11.92
C LYS A 16 -16.08 15.85 12.95
N THR A 17 -15.48 14.70 12.65
CA THR A 17 -14.49 14.05 13.53
C THR A 17 -13.21 14.87 13.58
N HIS A 18 -12.76 15.40 12.45
CA HIS A 18 -11.57 16.24 12.41
C HIS A 18 -11.76 17.55 13.19
N LYS A 19 -12.95 18.16 13.10
CA LYS A 19 -13.28 19.35 13.90
C LYS A 19 -13.16 19.09 15.40
N LYS A 20 -13.68 17.97 15.90
CA LYS A 20 -13.53 17.57 17.32
C LYS A 20 -12.06 17.38 17.72
N LEU A 21 -11.24 16.83 16.83
CA LEU A 21 -9.80 16.67 17.08
C LEU A 21 -9.09 18.03 17.15
N GLU A 22 -9.43 18.96 16.26
CA GLU A 22 -8.87 20.31 16.27
C GLU A 22 -9.29 21.10 17.52
N GLU A 23 -10.54 20.96 17.96
CA GLU A 23 -11.05 21.50 19.24
C GLU A 23 -10.29 20.92 20.45
N ALA A 24 -9.88 19.65 20.38
CA ALA A 24 -9.01 19.01 21.36
C ALA A 24 -7.51 19.37 21.22
N GLY A 25 -7.15 20.30 20.33
CA GLY A 25 -5.79 20.81 20.15
C GLY A 25 -4.94 20.08 19.12
N VAL A 26 -5.47 19.04 18.45
CA VAL A 26 -4.74 18.31 17.41
C VAL A 26 -4.58 19.19 16.17
N LYS A 27 -3.35 19.34 15.68
CA LYS A 27 -3.08 20.04 14.41
C LYS A 27 -3.24 19.09 13.23
N ILE A 28 -4.08 19.44 12.27
CA ILE A 28 -4.41 18.65 11.09
C ILE A 28 -3.97 19.37 9.83
N GLY A 29 -3.23 18.66 8.97
CA GLY A 29 -2.88 19.12 7.63
C GLY A 29 -3.33 18.10 6.61
N TYR A 30 -4.12 18.52 5.62
CA TYR A 30 -4.49 17.69 4.49
C TYR A 30 -3.44 17.82 3.39
N VAL A 31 -2.86 16.72 2.94
CA VAL A 31 -1.87 16.73 1.85
C VAL A 31 -2.50 17.31 0.58
N ASP A 32 -1.84 18.29 -0.03
CA ASP A 32 -2.24 18.80 -1.35
C ASP A 32 -1.77 17.82 -2.43
N LEU A 33 -2.63 16.86 -2.77
CA LEU A 33 -2.30 15.82 -3.72
C LEU A 33 -2.17 16.36 -5.16
N THR A 34 -2.51 17.63 -5.42
CA THR A 34 -2.26 18.25 -6.73
C THR A 34 -0.78 18.47 -7.01
N LYS A 35 0.04 18.48 -5.95
CA LYS A 35 1.52 18.53 -6.01
C LYS A 35 2.17 17.19 -6.35
N LEU A 36 1.42 16.09 -6.33
CA LEU A 36 1.91 14.78 -6.72
C LEU A 36 1.82 14.59 -8.24
N ARG A 37 2.58 13.62 -8.76
CA ARG A 37 2.60 13.25 -10.18
C ARG A 37 1.25 12.72 -10.64
N ASP A 38 0.91 12.96 -11.91
CA ASP A 38 -0.35 12.51 -12.51
C ASP A 38 -0.26 11.07 -13.03
N PRO A 39 -1.07 10.13 -12.50
CA PRO A 39 -1.03 8.74 -12.92
C PRO A 39 -1.71 8.51 -14.27
N MET A 40 -2.66 9.38 -14.65
CA MET A 40 -3.54 9.27 -15.83
C MET A 40 -3.44 10.53 -16.71
N LEU A 41 -2.38 10.66 -17.51
CA LEU A 41 -2.11 11.90 -18.25
C LEU A 41 -3.27 12.37 -19.14
N VAL A 42 -3.94 11.44 -19.83
CA VAL A 42 -5.08 11.74 -20.73
C VAL A 42 -6.22 12.45 -19.99
N TYR A 43 -6.46 12.10 -18.73
CA TYR A 43 -7.48 12.74 -17.91
C TYR A 43 -6.95 13.95 -17.13
N SER A 44 -5.78 13.78 -16.51
CA SER A 44 -5.22 14.79 -15.61
C SER A 44 -4.84 16.07 -16.34
N ALA A 45 -4.34 16.01 -17.57
CA ALA A 45 -3.97 17.19 -18.34
C ALA A 45 -5.16 18.14 -18.60
N PRO A 46 -6.28 17.71 -19.20
CA PRO A 46 -7.44 18.59 -19.37
C PRO A 46 -8.06 19.01 -18.04
N TRP A 47 -8.07 18.13 -17.02
CA TRP A 47 -8.54 18.50 -15.68
C TRP A 47 -7.73 19.66 -15.07
N ARG A 48 -6.39 19.63 -15.19
CA ARG A 48 -5.52 20.69 -14.68
C ARG A 48 -5.72 22.03 -15.40
N LEU A 49 -5.93 21.99 -16.71
CA LEU A 49 -6.06 23.21 -17.52
C LEU A 49 -7.44 23.86 -17.37
N PHE A 50 -8.50 23.05 -17.37
CA PHE A 50 -9.86 23.56 -17.54
C PHE A 50 -10.75 23.42 -16.31
N ILE A 51 -10.36 22.62 -15.30
CA ILE A 51 -11.21 22.36 -14.12
C ILE A 51 -10.52 22.83 -12.83
N GLN A 52 -9.26 22.46 -12.62
CA GLN A 52 -8.50 22.77 -11.41
C GLN A 52 -8.47 24.28 -11.05
N PRO A 53 -8.30 25.24 -11.98
CA PRO A 53 -8.17 26.66 -11.64
C PRO A 53 -9.40 27.24 -10.93
N PHE A 54 -10.57 26.64 -11.14
CA PHE A 54 -11.81 27.08 -10.51
C PHE A 54 -11.98 26.58 -9.06
N GLY A 55 -11.11 25.68 -8.59
CA GLY A 55 -11.17 25.09 -7.25
C GLY A 55 -12.40 24.20 -7.00
N ASN A 56 -12.56 23.75 -5.76
CA ASN A 56 -13.70 22.96 -5.30
C ASN A 56 -14.56 23.78 -4.32
N PRO A 57 -15.83 24.06 -4.63
CA PRO A 57 -16.72 24.74 -3.70
C PRO A 57 -17.05 23.84 -2.51
N LYS A 58 -16.81 24.38 -1.32
CA LYS A 58 -17.11 23.74 -0.04
C LYS A 58 -18.59 23.90 0.33
N ASN A 59 -19.23 22.84 0.82
CA ASN A 59 -20.62 22.81 1.29
C ASN A 59 -21.66 23.28 0.25
N ARG A 60 -21.37 23.15 -1.05
CA ARG A 60 -22.29 23.50 -2.15
C ARG A 60 -22.68 22.32 -3.03
N GLY A 61 -22.42 21.10 -2.57
CA GLY A 61 -22.71 19.89 -3.32
C GLY A 61 -24.20 19.58 -3.42
N LYS A 62 -24.63 19.04 -4.57
CA LYS A 62 -26.00 18.56 -4.80
C LYS A 62 -26.05 17.08 -5.19
N THR A 63 -24.89 16.48 -5.48
CA THR A 63 -24.76 15.09 -5.94
C THR A 63 -24.45 14.18 -4.76
N LYS A 64 -25.04 12.97 -4.74
CA LYS A 64 -24.67 11.94 -3.74
C LYS A 64 -23.16 11.64 -3.88
N ASN A 65 -22.48 11.50 -2.76
CA ASN A 65 -21.09 11.06 -2.77
C ASN A 65 -21.00 9.62 -3.33
N PRO A 66 -20.25 9.38 -4.42
CA PRO A 66 -20.19 8.06 -5.04
C PRO A 66 -19.24 7.09 -4.32
N ILE A 67 -18.44 7.57 -3.37
CA ILE A 67 -17.41 6.76 -2.67
C ILE A 67 -17.82 6.50 -1.23
N TYR A 68 -18.28 7.51 -0.50
CA TYR A 68 -18.60 7.40 0.91
C TYR A 68 -20.10 7.59 1.15
N GLU A 69 -20.80 6.50 1.41
CA GLU A 69 -22.22 6.54 1.77
C GLU A 69 -22.45 7.29 3.09
N GLY A 70 -23.61 7.92 3.24
CA GLY A 70 -23.96 8.68 4.46
C GLY A 70 -23.18 9.99 4.68
N THR A 71 -22.35 10.41 3.72
CA THR A 71 -21.65 11.71 3.78
C THR A 71 -22.41 12.83 3.06
N ASP A 72 -21.98 14.08 3.31
CA ASP A 72 -22.58 15.27 2.69
C ASP A 72 -22.51 15.20 1.16
N LYS A 73 -23.50 15.83 0.51
CA LYS A 73 -23.55 15.94 -0.95
C LYS A 73 -22.31 16.68 -1.47
N VAL A 74 -21.79 16.23 -2.60
CA VAL A 74 -20.55 16.71 -3.20
C VAL A 74 -20.82 17.47 -4.51
N THR A 75 -19.86 18.30 -4.92
CA THR A 75 -19.93 19.00 -6.22
C THR A 75 -19.36 18.12 -7.33
N ILE A 76 -19.83 18.31 -8.56
CA ILE A 76 -19.27 17.63 -9.75
C ILE A 76 -17.76 17.87 -9.86
N ARG A 77 -17.29 19.09 -9.55
CA ARG A 77 -15.85 19.42 -9.53
C ARG A 77 -15.05 18.57 -8.53
N SER A 78 -15.63 18.25 -7.37
CA SER A 78 -14.99 17.36 -6.39
C SER A 78 -14.93 15.92 -6.89
N ILE A 79 -15.96 15.45 -7.62
CA ILE A 79 -15.95 14.13 -8.28
C ILE A 79 -14.86 14.09 -9.37
N LEU A 80 -14.77 15.13 -10.21
CA LEU A 80 -13.71 15.23 -11.22
C LEU A 80 -12.31 15.29 -10.57
N ARG A 81 -12.18 15.99 -9.44
CA ARG A 81 -10.94 15.94 -8.65
C ARG A 81 -10.64 14.51 -8.17
N ALA A 82 -11.64 13.76 -7.71
CA ALA A 82 -11.49 12.38 -7.25
C ALA A 82 -11.01 11.42 -8.33
N LEU A 83 -11.42 11.61 -9.59
CA LEU A 83 -11.05 10.74 -10.72
C LEU A 83 -9.54 10.72 -11.03
N ASN A 84 -8.76 11.68 -10.53
CA ASN A 84 -7.30 11.62 -10.62
C ASN A 84 -6.72 10.48 -9.73
N ALA A 85 -7.48 10.01 -8.74
CA ALA A 85 -7.19 8.85 -7.88
C ALA A 85 -5.76 8.86 -7.27
N LYS A 86 -5.31 10.04 -6.86
CA LYS A 86 -4.06 10.22 -6.11
C LYS A 86 -4.35 10.05 -4.63
N ALA A 87 -3.36 9.62 -3.86
CA ALA A 87 -3.50 9.46 -2.42
C ALA A 87 -2.20 9.73 -1.66
N ASN A 88 -2.35 10.29 -0.46
CA ASN A 88 -1.48 10.07 0.68
C ASN A 88 -1.89 8.75 1.35
N HIS A 89 -1.26 7.67 0.92
CA HIS A 89 -1.62 6.32 1.33
C HIS A 89 -0.82 5.82 2.54
N ARG A 90 0.10 6.65 3.05
CA ARG A 90 0.95 6.37 4.21
C ARG A 90 0.14 6.10 5.48
N LYS A 91 0.59 5.13 6.27
CA LYS A 91 -0.08 4.66 7.50
C LYS A 91 0.93 4.52 8.63
N LEU A 92 1.26 5.65 9.24
CA LEU A 92 2.24 5.74 10.31
C LEU A 92 1.61 6.34 11.56
N ILE A 93 1.81 5.66 12.68
CA ILE A 93 1.51 6.16 14.02
C ILE A 93 2.84 6.16 14.78
N MET A 94 3.23 7.29 15.34
CA MET A 94 4.51 7.37 16.05
C MET A 94 4.49 8.40 17.17
N ASN A 95 5.40 8.21 18.12
CA ASN A 95 5.84 9.20 19.10
C ASN A 95 7.38 9.19 19.16
N GLU A 96 7.94 9.85 20.16
CA GLU A 96 9.38 10.04 20.34
C GLU A 96 10.14 8.75 20.66
N THR A 97 9.46 7.64 20.98
CA THR A 97 10.07 6.37 21.37
C THR A 97 9.59 5.16 20.59
N THR A 98 8.46 5.25 19.90
CA THR A 98 7.79 4.11 19.27
C THR A 98 7.16 4.53 17.96
N ALA A 99 7.31 3.68 16.94
CA ALA A 99 6.59 3.77 15.69
C ALA A 99 5.80 2.49 15.44
N MET A 100 4.68 2.65 14.75
CA MET A 100 3.85 1.58 14.26
C MET A 100 3.49 1.87 12.81
N LEU A 101 3.91 0.96 11.93
CA LEU A 101 3.57 0.97 10.52
C LEU A 101 2.52 -0.10 10.27
N THR A 102 1.41 0.25 9.62
CA THR A 102 0.27 -0.67 9.46
C THR A 102 -0.23 -0.67 8.02
N SER A 103 -0.83 -1.78 7.59
CA SER A 103 -1.61 -1.82 6.36
C SER A 103 -3.02 -1.24 6.55
N ALA A 104 -3.49 -1.11 7.79
CA ALA A 104 -4.85 -0.70 8.11
C ALA A 104 -5.09 0.79 7.85
N ASN A 105 -6.28 1.12 7.35
CA ASN A 105 -6.80 2.48 7.41
C ASN A 105 -7.59 2.64 8.72
N PRO A 106 -7.39 3.72 9.50
CA PRO A 106 -8.13 3.95 10.73
C PRO A 106 -9.52 4.54 10.43
N HIS A 107 -10.38 3.78 9.76
CA HIS A 107 -11.79 4.11 9.48
C HIS A 107 -12.71 2.89 9.69
N ALA A 108 -14.02 3.09 9.69
CA ALA A 108 -15.01 2.08 10.06
C ALA A 108 -14.98 0.84 9.15
N GLU A 109 -14.96 1.02 7.82
CA GLU A 109 -14.91 -0.06 6.84
C GLU A 109 -13.63 -0.92 6.98
N GLY A 110 -12.48 -0.25 7.13
CA GLY A 110 -11.16 -0.87 7.32
C GLY A 110 -11.03 -1.69 8.61
N SER A 111 -11.88 -1.45 9.62
CA SER A 111 -11.87 -2.22 10.87
C SER A 111 -12.23 -3.69 10.68
N LYS A 112 -12.98 -4.01 9.62
CA LYS A 112 -13.38 -5.38 9.28
C LYS A 112 -12.31 -6.12 8.49
N HIS A 113 -11.23 -5.48 8.05
CA HIS A 113 -10.29 -6.09 7.12
C HIS A 113 -9.14 -6.81 7.83
N SER A 114 -8.65 -7.89 7.21
CA SER A 114 -7.41 -8.54 7.63
C SER A 114 -6.22 -7.65 7.27
N ASN A 115 -5.47 -7.23 8.29
CA ASN A 115 -4.38 -6.27 8.20
C ASN A 115 -3.16 -6.75 9.01
N VAL A 116 -2.02 -6.13 8.77
CA VAL A 116 -0.79 -6.34 9.53
C VAL A 116 -0.26 -5.00 10.06
N ALA A 117 0.43 -5.05 11.20
CA ALA A 117 1.17 -3.91 11.72
C ALA A 117 2.51 -4.33 12.33
N PHE A 118 3.53 -3.50 12.14
CA PHE A 118 4.84 -3.63 12.78
C PHE A 118 5.02 -2.48 13.76
N LYS A 119 5.05 -2.81 15.06
CA LYS A 119 5.36 -1.88 16.15
C LYS A 119 6.80 -2.06 16.58
N PHE A 120 7.58 -0.99 16.64
CA PHE A 120 8.99 -1.05 16.99
C PHE A 120 9.47 0.22 17.72
N SER A 121 10.58 0.07 18.44
CA SER A 121 11.35 1.14 19.05
C SER A 121 12.79 1.00 18.59
N SER A 122 13.30 2.00 17.88
CA SER A 122 14.65 2.00 17.31
C SER A 122 15.06 3.43 16.97
N PRO A 123 16.36 3.77 17.01
CA PRO A 123 16.84 5.10 16.63
C PRO A 123 16.34 5.61 15.27
N ILE A 124 16.02 4.71 14.33
CA ILE A 124 15.44 5.04 13.01
C ILE A 124 14.15 5.88 13.09
N ILE A 125 13.48 5.93 14.24
CA ILE A 125 12.29 6.75 14.49
C ILE A 125 12.58 8.24 14.19
N LYS A 126 13.79 8.73 14.46
CA LYS A 126 14.20 10.08 14.10
C LYS A 126 14.16 10.28 12.59
N GLU A 127 14.78 9.38 11.82
CA GLU A 127 14.83 9.43 10.37
C GLU A 127 13.43 9.28 9.75
N ILE A 128 12.57 8.46 10.35
CA ILE A 128 11.15 8.36 9.98
C ILE A 128 10.48 9.72 10.17
N TYR A 129 10.66 10.37 11.32
CA TYR A 129 10.09 11.69 11.59
C TYR A 129 10.57 12.75 10.58
N GLU A 130 11.86 12.77 10.27
CA GLU A 130 12.42 13.64 9.24
C GLU A 130 11.82 13.37 7.86
N GLY A 131 11.59 12.09 7.52
CA GLY A 131 10.90 11.66 6.31
C GLY A 131 9.45 12.14 6.19
N GLU A 132 8.79 12.46 7.31
CA GLU A 132 7.42 12.99 7.34
C GLU A 132 7.36 14.51 7.10
N LYS A 133 8.46 15.25 7.33
CA LYS A 133 8.49 16.72 7.17
C LYS A 133 8.16 17.19 5.75
N PRO A 134 8.67 16.58 4.66
CA PRO A 134 8.26 16.93 3.30
C PRO A 134 6.75 16.78 3.06
N ALA A 135 6.12 15.75 3.63
CA ALA A 135 4.69 15.54 3.50
C ALA A 135 3.88 16.62 4.25
N ALA A 136 4.34 17.05 5.42
CA ALA A 136 3.77 18.21 6.11
C ALA A 136 3.92 19.50 5.29
N LYS A 137 5.08 19.74 4.67
CA LYS A 137 5.33 20.95 3.87
C LYS A 137 4.38 21.12 2.70
N ILE A 138 3.90 20.01 2.13
CA ILE A 138 2.99 20.03 0.99
C ILE A 138 1.52 20.02 1.39
N THR A 139 1.15 20.07 2.68
CA THR A 139 -0.27 20.18 3.05
C THR A 139 -0.90 21.47 2.54
N LYS A 140 -2.23 21.52 2.44
CA LYS A 140 -2.97 22.73 2.10
C LYS A 140 -2.80 23.80 3.19
N LYS A 141 -2.92 25.06 2.80
CA LYS A 141 -2.72 26.23 3.67
C LYS A 141 -3.88 26.47 4.64
N ASP A 142 -5.06 25.94 4.33
CA ASP A 142 -6.30 26.09 5.11
C ASP A 142 -6.40 25.11 6.28
N GLY A 143 -5.47 24.16 6.41
CA GLY A 143 -5.35 23.29 7.60
C GLY A 143 -4.76 23.99 8.82
N SER A 144 -5.03 23.46 10.01
CA SER A 144 -4.45 23.94 11.27
C SER A 144 -2.96 23.58 11.42
N LEU A 145 -2.48 22.53 10.74
CA LEU A 145 -1.05 22.24 10.61
C LEU A 145 -0.41 23.23 9.64
N LYS A 146 0.45 24.12 10.17
CA LYS A 146 1.10 25.21 9.43
C LYS A 146 2.28 24.75 8.55
N GLN A 147 2.06 23.68 7.77
CA GLN A 147 3.03 23.09 6.83
C GLN A 147 4.40 22.75 7.45
N LYS A 148 4.45 22.59 8.77
CA LYS A 148 5.66 22.29 9.54
C LYS A 148 5.30 21.35 10.68
N LEU A 149 6.11 20.33 10.89
CA LEU A 149 6.04 19.47 12.06
C LEU A 149 6.83 20.12 13.23
N PRO A 150 6.41 19.93 14.49
CA PRO A 150 7.12 20.49 15.63
C PRO A 150 8.54 19.94 15.73
N ASP A 151 9.46 20.64 16.37
CA ASP A 151 10.76 20.06 16.68
C ASP A 151 10.59 19.10 17.88
N LYS A 152 11.22 17.93 17.81
CA LYS A 152 11.05 16.83 18.77
C LYS A 152 12.39 16.19 19.09
N ASP A 153 12.54 15.76 20.35
CA ASP A 153 13.75 15.08 20.83
C ASP A 153 13.58 13.56 20.74
N PHE A 154 14.44 12.93 19.94
CA PHE A 154 14.51 11.48 19.75
C PHE A 154 15.78 10.87 20.36
N SER A 155 16.57 11.64 21.11
CA SER A 155 17.86 11.20 21.66
C SER A 155 17.76 10.08 22.70
N LYS A 156 16.57 9.88 23.27
CA LYS A 156 16.32 8.94 24.38
C LYS A 156 16.18 7.48 23.94
N ILE A 157 16.19 7.17 22.64
CA ILE A 157 16.04 5.80 22.15
C ILE A 157 17.43 5.12 22.13
N PRO A 158 17.67 4.09 22.97
CA PRO A 158 18.94 3.40 22.96
C PRO A 158 19.11 2.57 21.68
N PHE A 159 20.36 2.41 21.24
CA PHE A 159 20.68 1.42 20.22
C PHE A 159 20.49 0.01 20.78
N SER A 160 19.83 -0.85 20.01
CA SER A 160 19.74 -2.27 20.34
C SER A 160 21.11 -2.92 20.23
N LYS A 161 21.44 -3.79 21.18
CA LYS A 161 22.61 -4.70 21.10
C LYS A 161 22.34 -5.92 20.22
N ASN A 162 21.09 -6.11 19.76
CA ASN A 162 20.71 -7.20 18.86
C ASN A 162 21.09 -6.85 17.42
N ASP A 163 22.15 -7.49 16.91
CA ASP A 163 22.66 -7.35 15.54
C ASP A 163 21.97 -8.27 14.53
N LYS A 164 21.14 -9.21 15.02
CA LYS A 164 20.35 -10.15 14.21
C LYS A 164 19.06 -9.55 13.65
N LEU A 165 18.78 -8.27 13.92
CA LEU A 165 17.60 -7.56 13.43
C LEU A 165 18.00 -6.19 12.89
N LYS A 166 17.68 -5.93 11.62
CA LYS A 166 17.94 -4.63 10.97
C LYS A 166 16.65 -4.10 10.36
N LEU A 167 16.46 -2.78 10.49
CA LEU A 167 15.29 -2.07 9.98
C LEU A 167 15.72 -1.02 8.96
N GLN A 168 14.95 -0.88 7.89
CA GLN A 168 15.10 0.18 6.91
C GLN A 168 13.72 0.71 6.51
N TYR A 169 13.56 2.03 6.54
CA TYR A 169 12.32 2.70 6.17
C TYR A 169 12.40 3.23 4.75
N PHE A 170 11.33 3.04 3.98
CA PHE A 170 11.22 3.49 2.61
C PHE A 170 10.01 4.41 2.45
N THR A 171 10.15 5.39 1.57
CA THR A 171 9.04 6.23 1.13
C THR A 171 8.87 6.11 -0.38
N ASN A 172 7.62 6.05 -0.82
CA ASN A 172 7.23 6.13 -2.23
C ASN A 172 7.94 5.08 -3.11
N GLY A 173 8.41 5.47 -4.30
CA GLY A 173 9.03 4.54 -5.27
C GLY A 173 10.38 3.93 -4.87
N ALA A 174 10.94 4.29 -3.70
CA ALA A 174 12.16 3.64 -3.19
C ALA A 174 11.90 2.16 -2.83
N THR A 175 10.71 1.84 -2.32
CA THR A 175 10.28 0.47 -2.01
C THR A 175 10.39 -0.45 -3.22
N ALA A 176 9.89 0.00 -4.38
CA ALA A 176 9.93 -0.79 -5.60
C ALA A 176 11.36 -1.06 -6.10
N LYS A 177 12.25 -0.07 -5.97
CA LYS A 177 13.66 -0.23 -6.37
C LYS A 177 14.36 -1.28 -5.51
N ASP A 178 14.13 -1.23 -4.19
CA ASP A 178 14.76 -2.14 -3.24
C ASP A 178 14.22 -3.56 -3.39
N ILE A 179 12.89 -3.74 -3.48
CA ILE A 179 12.28 -5.05 -3.75
C ILE A 179 12.80 -5.63 -5.07
N SER A 180 12.84 -4.85 -6.16
CA SER A 180 13.40 -5.31 -7.44
C SER A 180 14.85 -5.76 -7.30
N GLN A 181 15.66 -5.07 -6.48
CA GLN A 181 17.05 -5.41 -6.25
C GLN A 181 17.19 -6.69 -5.42
N GLU A 182 16.41 -6.85 -4.35
CA GLU A 182 16.42 -8.08 -3.55
C GLU A 182 15.92 -9.28 -4.35
N LEU A 183 14.85 -9.11 -5.14
CA LEU A 183 14.39 -10.12 -6.08
C LEU A 183 15.45 -10.45 -7.12
N LYS A 184 16.23 -9.49 -7.62
CA LYS A 184 17.35 -9.77 -8.53
C LYS A 184 18.46 -10.58 -7.85
N ASN A 185 18.69 -10.34 -6.56
CA ASN A 185 19.72 -11.00 -5.76
C ASN A 185 19.31 -12.38 -5.23
N THR A 186 18.09 -12.85 -5.52
CA THR A 186 17.68 -14.20 -5.14
C THR A 186 18.43 -15.29 -5.90
N GLN A 187 18.72 -16.38 -5.18
CA GLN A 187 19.43 -17.55 -5.67
C GLN A 187 18.48 -18.72 -5.93
N PHE A 188 18.97 -19.72 -6.67
CA PHE A 188 18.24 -20.97 -6.91
C PHE A 188 17.84 -21.63 -5.58
N GLY A 189 16.61 -22.13 -5.48
CA GLY A 189 16.11 -22.82 -4.30
C GLY A 189 15.59 -21.91 -3.17
N GLU A 190 15.92 -20.61 -3.19
CA GLU A 190 15.32 -19.64 -2.27
C GLU A 190 13.80 -19.50 -2.52
N LYS A 191 13.06 -19.06 -1.49
CA LYS A 191 11.61 -18.89 -1.55
C LYS A 191 11.23 -17.43 -1.34
N VAL A 192 10.26 -16.96 -2.11
CA VAL A 192 9.61 -15.65 -1.92
C VAL A 192 8.13 -15.88 -1.62
N ILE A 193 7.64 -15.33 -0.51
CA ILE A 193 6.24 -15.34 -0.14
C ILE A 193 5.68 -13.92 -0.35
N ILE A 194 4.57 -13.79 -1.08
CA ILE A 194 3.92 -12.51 -1.35
C ILE A 194 2.49 -12.57 -0.82
N ALA A 195 2.15 -11.67 0.09
CA ALA A 195 0.81 -11.53 0.65
C ALA A 195 0.31 -10.11 0.38
N GLN A 196 -0.61 -9.96 -0.56
CA GLN A 196 -0.88 -8.63 -1.11
C GLN A 196 -2.35 -8.39 -1.43
N PHE A 197 -2.83 -7.19 -1.07
CA PHE A 197 -4.16 -6.71 -1.41
C PHE A 197 -4.29 -6.51 -2.92
N PHE A 198 -3.32 -5.86 -3.56
CA PHE A 198 -3.24 -5.72 -5.02
C PHE A 198 -1.87 -5.99 -5.62
N LEU A 199 -1.83 -6.85 -6.63
CA LEU A 199 -0.67 -7.09 -7.49
C LEU A 199 -1.02 -6.72 -8.94
N ALA A 200 -0.29 -5.75 -9.48
CA ALA A 200 -0.50 -5.22 -10.83
C ALA A 200 0.77 -4.67 -11.49
N ASP A 201 1.74 -4.21 -10.71
CA ASP A 201 2.90 -3.49 -11.21
C ASP A 201 3.75 -4.37 -12.16
N ARG A 202 3.93 -3.87 -13.39
CA ARG A 202 4.63 -4.59 -14.46
C ARG A 202 6.09 -4.90 -14.14
N GLY A 203 6.78 -4.01 -13.44
CA GLY A 203 8.17 -4.24 -13.07
C GLY A 203 8.28 -5.36 -12.06
N ILE A 204 7.43 -5.36 -11.02
CA ILE A 204 7.38 -6.42 -10.01
C ILE A 204 6.97 -7.76 -10.62
N ILE A 205 5.94 -7.79 -11.48
CA ILE A 205 5.55 -9.02 -12.21
C ILE A 205 6.73 -9.55 -13.05
N ASN A 206 7.45 -8.67 -13.75
CA ASN A 206 8.62 -9.07 -14.54
C ASN A 206 9.78 -9.57 -13.66
N ASP A 207 10.00 -8.99 -12.48
CA ASP A 207 11.04 -9.41 -11.55
C ASP A 207 10.72 -10.78 -10.94
N ILE A 208 9.45 -11.04 -10.59
CA ILE A 208 8.97 -12.39 -10.21
C ILE A 208 9.28 -13.40 -11.31
N ARG A 209 8.92 -13.10 -12.57
CA ARG A 209 9.18 -13.99 -13.72
C ARG A 209 10.67 -14.26 -13.90
N LYS A 210 11.52 -13.23 -13.77
CA LYS A 210 12.98 -13.39 -13.88
C LYS A 210 13.56 -14.23 -12.75
N ALA A 211 13.06 -14.06 -11.53
CA ALA A 211 13.45 -14.84 -10.36
C ALA A 211 13.02 -16.30 -10.46
N ALA A 212 11.78 -16.55 -10.87
CA ALA A 212 11.27 -17.90 -11.10
C ALA A 212 12.10 -18.65 -12.17
N ARG A 213 12.52 -17.96 -13.24
CA ARG A 213 13.46 -18.51 -14.23
C ARG A 213 14.82 -18.91 -13.65
N ARG A 214 15.26 -18.30 -12.55
CA ARG A 214 16.48 -18.70 -11.81
C ARG A 214 16.24 -19.86 -10.85
N GLY A 215 15.04 -20.42 -10.78
CA GLY A 215 14.68 -21.51 -9.87
C GLY A 215 14.31 -21.05 -8.46
N VAL A 216 13.89 -19.79 -8.31
CA VAL A 216 13.31 -19.26 -7.07
C VAL A 216 11.86 -19.68 -6.97
N LYS A 217 11.43 -20.12 -5.78
CA LYS A 217 10.08 -20.59 -5.52
C LYS A 217 9.19 -19.44 -5.07
N PHE A 218 7.94 -19.40 -5.53
CA PHE A 218 6.97 -18.37 -5.16
C PHE A 218 5.70 -18.97 -4.56
N GLU A 219 5.30 -18.42 -3.41
CA GLU A 219 3.99 -18.64 -2.79
C GLU A 219 3.28 -17.28 -2.68
N ILE A 220 2.17 -17.11 -3.39
CA ILE A 220 1.49 -15.81 -3.49
C ILE A 220 0.05 -15.93 -2.99
N ILE A 221 -0.32 -15.12 -2.00
CA ILE A 221 -1.69 -14.96 -1.50
C ILE A 221 -2.20 -13.59 -1.92
N LEU A 222 -3.27 -13.58 -2.72
CA LEU A 222 -3.90 -12.35 -3.21
C LEU A 222 -5.34 -12.21 -2.71
N ASN A 223 -5.77 -10.98 -2.44
CA ASN A 223 -7.18 -10.72 -2.14
C ASN A 223 -8.10 -11.20 -3.30
N ASN A 224 -9.17 -11.92 -2.96
CA ASN A 224 -10.12 -12.44 -3.94
C ASN A 224 -11.19 -11.40 -4.28
N SER A 225 -10.99 -10.60 -5.33
CA SER A 225 -12.02 -9.66 -5.81
C SER A 225 -12.91 -10.28 -6.89
N ASN A 226 -14.22 -10.07 -6.80
CA ASN A 226 -15.19 -10.52 -7.81
C ASN A 226 -14.98 -9.86 -9.17
N ALA A 227 -14.48 -8.62 -9.20
CA ALA A 227 -14.22 -7.87 -10.42
C ALA A 227 -13.08 -8.46 -11.27
N GLY A 228 -12.28 -9.37 -10.71
CA GLY A 228 -11.17 -10.05 -11.38
C GLY A 228 -9.90 -9.21 -11.55
N LEU A 229 -10.01 -7.88 -11.65
CA LEU A 229 -8.86 -6.99 -11.72
C LEU A 229 -8.47 -6.43 -10.33
N PRO A 230 -7.19 -6.16 -10.08
CA PRO A 230 -6.03 -6.57 -10.89
C PRO A 230 -5.58 -8.02 -10.62
N ASN A 231 -5.92 -8.57 -9.45
CA ASN A 231 -5.27 -9.77 -8.91
C ASN A 231 -5.45 -11.01 -9.78
N LYS A 232 -6.65 -11.29 -10.31
CA LYS A 232 -6.85 -12.51 -11.11
C LYS A 232 -6.16 -12.42 -12.47
N ALA A 233 -6.02 -11.22 -13.03
CA ALA A 233 -5.25 -11.01 -14.25
C ALA A 233 -3.74 -11.20 -14.03
N ALA A 234 -3.18 -10.58 -12.99
CA ALA A 234 -1.78 -10.75 -12.63
C ALA A 234 -1.45 -12.21 -12.27
N ALA A 235 -2.32 -12.86 -11.49
CA ALA A 235 -2.21 -14.28 -11.18
C ALA A 235 -2.27 -15.15 -12.45
N GLY A 236 -3.20 -14.86 -13.35
CA GLY A 236 -3.32 -15.52 -14.65
C GLY A 236 -2.05 -15.45 -15.49
N GLU A 237 -1.42 -14.28 -15.57
CA GLU A 237 -0.14 -14.13 -16.27
C GLU A 237 0.96 -15.00 -15.64
N LEU A 238 1.11 -14.93 -14.32
CA LEU A 238 2.15 -15.66 -13.59
C LEU A 238 1.95 -17.17 -13.67
N MET A 239 0.73 -17.67 -13.48
CA MET A 239 0.41 -19.11 -13.55
C MET A 239 0.55 -19.66 -14.98
N LYS A 240 0.15 -18.89 -16.01
CA LYS A 240 0.42 -19.28 -17.42
C LYS A 240 1.92 -19.35 -17.70
N TYR A 241 2.70 -18.40 -17.21
CA TYR A 241 4.16 -18.40 -17.34
C TYR A 241 4.79 -19.60 -16.61
N ALA A 242 4.33 -19.88 -15.39
CA ALA A 242 4.76 -21.02 -14.57
C ALA A 242 4.50 -22.35 -15.28
N ARG A 243 3.26 -22.61 -15.73
CA ARG A 243 2.89 -23.84 -16.45
C ARG A 243 3.68 -24.02 -17.75
N LYS A 244 3.86 -22.94 -18.53
CA LYS A 244 4.59 -23.01 -19.82
C LYS A 244 6.06 -23.41 -19.65
N HIS A 245 6.69 -23.02 -18.55
CA HIS A 245 8.12 -23.19 -18.35
C HIS A 245 8.48 -24.13 -17.19
N ASN A 246 7.48 -24.77 -16.58
CA ASN A 246 7.63 -25.61 -15.39
C ASN A 246 8.35 -24.91 -14.23
N TYR A 247 7.99 -23.65 -13.95
CA TYR A 247 8.53 -22.90 -12.81
C TYR A 247 7.65 -23.03 -11.57
N ASP A 248 8.27 -22.99 -10.39
CA ASP A 248 7.61 -23.11 -9.09
C ASP A 248 6.99 -21.78 -8.64
N ILE A 249 5.86 -21.42 -9.24
CA ILE A 249 5.03 -20.30 -8.80
C ILE A 249 3.65 -20.85 -8.45
N ASN A 250 3.28 -20.72 -7.19
CA ASN A 250 1.97 -21.11 -6.68
C ASN A 250 1.23 -19.87 -6.19
N ILE A 251 -0.06 -19.81 -6.51
CA ILE A 251 -0.93 -18.69 -6.12
C ILE A 251 -2.16 -19.26 -5.44
N LYS A 252 -2.62 -18.61 -4.38
CA LYS A 252 -3.93 -18.82 -3.77
C LYS A 252 -4.65 -17.49 -3.61
N PHE A 253 -5.98 -17.54 -3.56
CA PHE A 253 -6.79 -16.36 -3.29
C PHE A 253 -7.28 -16.40 -1.86
N TYR A 254 -7.23 -15.28 -1.13
CA TYR A 254 -7.76 -15.23 0.23
C TYR A 254 -9.27 -15.49 0.23
N ASN A 255 -9.74 -16.36 1.12
CA ASN A 255 -11.15 -16.66 1.34
C ASN A 255 -11.79 -15.50 2.09
N LYS A 256 -12.34 -14.55 1.34
CA LYS A 256 -12.95 -13.37 1.95
C LYS A 256 -14.40 -13.62 2.34
N GLY A 257 -14.76 -13.26 3.57
CA GLY A 257 -16.14 -13.06 4.00
C GLY A 257 -16.56 -11.59 3.78
N GLU A 258 -17.09 -10.96 4.82
CA GLU A 258 -17.28 -9.49 4.85
C GLU A 258 -15.93 -8.74 4.84
N GLU A 259 -14.87 -9.38 5.31
CA GLU A 259 -13.51 -8.87 5.41
C GLU A 259 -12.78 -8.89 4.06
N MET A 260 -11.94 -7.88 3.79
CA MET A 260 -10.99 -7.94 2.67
C MET A 260 -9.59 -8.30 3.18
N TYR A 261 -8.81 -8.97 2.33
CA TYR A 261 -7.40 -9.26 2.63
C TYR A 261 -6.53 -8.04 2.34
N HIS A 262 -6.44 -7.13 3.31
CA HIS A 262 -5.84 -5.82 3.13
C HIS A 262 -4.35 -5.77 3.55
N VAL A 263 -3.69 -6.93 3.64
CA VAL A 263 -2.25 -7.06 3.90
C VAL A 263 -1.43 -6.59 2.69
N LYS A 264 -0.28 -5.96 2.96
CA LYS A 264 0.74 -5.63 1.97
C LYS A 264 2.09 -6.08 2.52
N MET A 265 2.51 -7.29 2.18
CA MET A 265 3.76 -7.88 2.63
C MET A 265 4.42 -8.71 1.53
N LEU A 266 5.75 -8.73 1.57
CA LEU A 266 6.59 -9.64 0.79
C LEU A 266 7.72 -10.11 1.69
N SER A 267 7.99 -11.40 1.70
CA SER A 267 9.12 -11.97 2.41
C SER A 267 10.00 -12.83 1.52
N ILE A 268 11.31 -12.72 1.67
CA ILE A 268 12.33 -13.47 0.94
C ILE A 268 13.08 -14.30 1.97
N LEU A 269 12.98 -15.63 1.83
CA LEU A 269 13.67 -16.59 2.65
C LEU A 269 15.04 -16.84 2.03
N LYS A 270 16.07 -16.25 2.63
CA LYS A 270 17.49 -16.50 2.31
C LYS A 270 17.97 -17.71 3.11
N ASN A 271 19.21 -18.14 2.89
CA ASN A 271 19.75 -19.29 3.62
C ASN A 271 19.79 -19.05 5.14
N ASP A 272 20.24 -17.86 5.57
CA ASP A 272 20.51 -17.60 7.00
C ASP A 272 19.56 -16.55 7.63
N TYR A 273 18.77 -15.85 6.83
CA TYR A 273 17.92 -14.76 7.30
C TYR A 273 16.66 -14.57 6.46
N LEU A 274 15.66 -13.93 7.06
CA LEU A 274 14.42 -13.50 6.42
C LEU A 274 14.49 -11.99 6.12
N ILE A 275 14.17 -11.61 4.88
CA ILE A 275 13.87 -10.22 4.54
C ILE A 275 12.35 -10.09 4.43
N THR A 276 11.73 -9.18 5.16
CA THR A 276 10.30 -8.89 5.06
C THR A 276 10.06 -7.41 4.81
N TYR A 277 9.20 -7.12 3.83
CA TYR A 277 8.61 -5.80 3.60
C TYR A 277 7.19 -5.78 4.14
N GLY A 278 6.77 -4.67 4.73
CA GLY A 278 5.36 -4.39 4.93
C GLY A 278 5.05 -3.00 5.47
N GLY A 279 3.80 -2.59 5.29
CA GLY A 279 3.37 -1.20 5.42
C GLY A 279 2.19 -0.88 4.52
N SER A 280 2.21 0.28 3.85
CA SER A 280 1.07 0.77 3.05
C SER A 280 1.09 0.34 1.58
N THR A 281 2.20 -0.19 1.07
CA THR A 281 2.45 -0.20 -0.37
C THR A 281 1.76 -1.38 -1.07
N ASN A 282 0.67 -1.13 -1.82
CA ASN A 282 0.17 -2.12 -2.76
C ASN A 282 1.18 -2.31 -3.92
N PHE A 283 1.21 -3.47 -4.55
CA PHE A 283 2.10 -3.72 -5.70
C PHE A 283 1.43 -3.31 -7.01
N THR A 284 1.01 -2.05 -7.09
CA THR A 284 0.40 -1.45 -8.28
C THR A 284 1.26 -0.31 -8.79
N ARG A 285 1.09 0.08 -10.06
CA ARG A 285 1.83 1.20 -10.63
C ARG A 285 1.71 2.47 -9.79
N ARG A 286 0.55 2.76 -9.21
CA ARG A 286 0.33 4.01 -8.44
C ARG A 286 1.21 4.09 -7.21
N ASN A 287 1.25 3.01 -6.44
CA ASN A 287 1.99 2.94 -5.19
C ASN A 287 3.50 2.72 -5.46
N MET A 288 3.85 1.76 -6.33
CA MET A 288 5.24 1.36 -6.60
C MET A 288 6.02 2.39 -7.44
N ARG A 289 5.36 3.24 -8.23
CA ARG A 289 6.01 4.17 -9.17
C ARG A 289 5.87 5.64 -8.79
N ASN A 290 5.69 5.92 -7.49
CA ASN A 290 5.72 7.27 -6.92
C ASN A 290 4.66 8.20 -7.52
N PHE A 291 3.42 7.71 -7.63
CA PHE A 291 2.24 8.55 -7.90
C PHE A 291 1.45 8.84 -6.62
N ASN A 292 1.41 7.89 -5.70
CA ASN A 292 0.92 8.07 -4.34
C ASN A 292 2.08 8.26 -3.36
N LEU A 293 1.79 8.88 -2.21
CA LEU A 293 2.70 8.82 -1.08
C LEU A 293 2.54 7.49 -0.37
N GLU A 294 3.64 6.76 -0.19
CA GLU A 294 3.68 5.44 0.44
C GLU A 294 4.76 5.39 1.52
N ASN A 295 4.58 4.47 2.46
CA ASN A 295 5.63 4.10 3.38
C ASN A 295 5.69 2.59 3.62
N GLU A 296 6.91 2.08 3.68
CA GLU A 296 7.20 0.65 3.83
C GLU A 296 8.36 0.47 4.81
N LEU A 297 8.31 -0.60 5.59
CA LEU A 297 9.42 -1.05 6.42
C LEU A 297 10.00 -2.32 5.82
N LYS A 298 11.32 -2.37 5.66
CA LYS A 298 12.08 -3.61 5.46
C LYS A 298 12.66 -4.05 6.79
N ILE A 299 12.48 -5.33 7.09
CA ILE A 299 12.96 -6.00 8.28
C ILE A 299 13.86 -7.13 7.80
N MET A 300 15.15 -7.08 8.13
CA MET A 300 16.05 -8.21 7.94
C MET A 300 16.26 -8.87 9.30
N SER A 301 16.02 -10.17 9.41
CA SER A 301 16.01 -10.87 10.68
C SER A 301 16.55 -12.28 10.57
N ALA A 302 17.40 -12.70 11.50
CA ALA A 302 17.79 -14.11 11.61
C ALA A 302 16.57 -14.96 12.02
N TYR A 303 16.51 -16.22 11.57
CA TYR A 303 15.34 -17.09 11.78
C TYR A 303 15.02 -17.40 13.25
N ASP A 304 15.99 -17.27 14.16
CA ASP A 304 15.79 -17.47 15.59
C ASP A 304 15.01 -16.32 16.27
N GLN A 305 14.90 -15.17 15.61
CA GLN A 305 14.20 -13.99 16.12
C GLN A 305 12.69 -14.20 16.12
N LYS A 306 12.02 -13.68 17.16
CA LYS A 306 10.56 -13.80 17.32
C LYS A 306 9.80 -13.31 16.09
N ILE A 307 10.21 -12.18 15.51
CA ILE A 307 9.53 -11.59 14.35
C ILE A 307 9.54 -12.52 13.12
N SER A 308 10.63 -13.23 12.86
CA SER A 308 10.71 -14.19 11.75
C SER A 308 9.78 -15.37 12.00
N LYS A 309 9.75 -15.89 13.23
CA LYS A 309 8.85 -16.98 13.61
C LYS A 309 7.38 -16.58 13.48
N ASP A 310 7.00 -15.40 13.98
CA ASP A 310 5.63 -14.90 13.90
C ASP A 310 5.19 -14.72 12.43
N ILE A 311 6.05 -14.16 11.57
CA ILE A 311 5.75 -13.95 10.14
C ILE A 311 5.61 -15.29 9.40
N LEU A 312 6.52 -16.23 9.64
CA LEU A 312 6.48 -17.53 8.99
C LEU A 312 5.29 -18.36 9.45
N ASP A 313 4.95 -18.32 10.74
CA ASP A 313 3.76 -18.96 11.29
C ASP A 313 2.48 -18.37 10.70
N TYR A 314 2.42 -17.05 10.55
CA TYR A 314 1.32 -16.37 9.88
C TYR A 314 1.15 -16.85 8.43
N TYR A 315 2.22 -16.90 7.65
CA TYR A 315 2.16 -17.40 6.28
C TYR A 315 1.78 -18.87 6.20
N ASP A 316 2.40 -19.72 7.03
CA ASP A 316 2.11 -21.16 7.08
C ASP A 316 0.64 -21.39 7.39
N ARG A 317 0.10 -20.70 8.40
CA ARG A 317 -1.30 -20.80 8.80
C ARG A 317 -2.25 -20.48 7.64
N LEU A 318 -2.03 -19.36 6.94
CA LEU A 318 -2.86 -19.00 5.79
C LEU A 318 -2.68 -19.97 4.62
N TRP A 319 -1.45 -20.37 4.34
CA TRP A 319 -1.13 -21.19 3.18
C TRP A 319 -1.64 -22.62 3.31
N THR A 320 -1.56 -23.19 4.52
CA THR A 320 -2.00 -24.56 4.82
C THR A 320 -3.47 -24.63 5.26
N ASN A 321 -4.13 -23.48 5.43
CA ASN A 321 -5.48 -23.40 6.03
C ASN A 321 -5.52 -24.02 7.44
N ARG A 322 -4.46 -23.81 8.23
CA ARG A 322 -4.36 -24.35 9.59
C ARG A 322 -5.33 -23.63 10.53
N ASP A 323 -6.27 -24.38 11.10
CA ASP A 323 -7.33 -23.88 12.00
C ASP A 323 -8.34 -22.95 11.33
N GLY A 324 -8.49 -22.99 10.00
CA GLY A 324 -9.49 -22.22 9.27
C GLY A 324 -9.29 -22.22 7.76
N GLU A 325 -10.36 -21.99 7.00
CA GLU A 325 -10.30 -21.92 5.55
C GLU A 325 -9.91 -20.50 5.10
N PHE A 326 -8.63 -20.15 5.20
CA PHE A 326 -8.13 -18.80 4.91
C PHE A 326 -7.89 -18.52 3.42
N THR A 327 -7.56 -19.55 2.64
CA THR A 327 -7.21 -19.41 1.23
C THR A 327 -7.91 -20.47 0.38
N LEU A 328 -8.23 -20.07 -0.84
CA LEU A 328 -8.94 -20.86 -1.83
C LEU A 328 -7.99 -21.26 -2.98
N PRO A 329 -8.18 -22.45 -3.58
CA PRO A 329 -7.38 -22.90 -4.70
C PRO A 329 -7.43 -21.93 -5.89
N TYR A 330 -6.31 -21.78 -6.60
CA TYR A 330 -6.24 -20.93 -7.79
C TYR A 330 -7.24 -21.35 -8.88
N ASP A 331 -7.32 -22.65 -9.17
CA ASP A 331 -8.06 -23.13 -10.35
C ASP A 331 -9.57 -22.92 -10.26
N GLU A 332 -10.13 -22.85 -9.06
CA GLU A 332 -11.55 -22.59 -8.81
C GLU A 332 -11.91 -21.10 -8.92
N HIS A 333 -10.93 -20.22 -8.72
CA HIS A 333 -11.18 -18.77 -8.64
C HIS A 333 -10.48 -17.96 -9.73
N LYS A 334 -9.65 -18.57 -10.59
CA LYS A 334 -8.91 -17.89 -11.65
C LYS A 334 -9.81 -17.16 -12.64
N ASN A 335 -9.26 -16.15 -13.30
CA ASN A 335 -9.91 -15.47 -14.41
C ASN A 335 -8.88 -15.17 -15.51
N GLU A 336 -8.67 -16.14 -16.39
CA GLU A 336 -7.62 -16.14 -17.40
C GLU A 336 -8.08 -15.66 -18.80
N LYS A 337 -9.27 -15.05 -18.90
CA LYS A 337 -9.83 -14.57 -20.18
C LYS A 337 -8.88 -13.56 -20.84
N LEU A 338 -8.61 -13.74 -22.15
CA LEU A 338 -7.70 -12.89 -22.91
C LEU A 338 -8.09 -11.40 -22.85
N MET A 339 -9.39 -11.11 -22.94
CA MET A 339 -9.91 -9.74 -22.84
C MET A 339 -9.56 -9.08 -21.50
N ASN A 340 -9.53 -9.84 -20.40
CA ASN A 340 -9.18 -9.30 -19.08
C ASN A 340 -7.69 -9.01 -18.96
N ASP A 341 -6.83 -9.82 -19.57
CA ASP A 341 -5.39 -9.54 -19.65
C ASP A 341 -5.10 -8.30 -20.50
N LEU A 342 -5.77 -8.15 -21.65
CA LEU A 342 -5.63 -6.97 -22.51
C LEU A 342 -6.12 -5.70 -21.79
N LEU A 343 -7.30 -5.75 -21.15
CA LEU A 343 -7.85 -4.64 -20.38
C LEU A 343 -6.92 -4.28 -19.21
N PHE A 344 -6.43 -5.27 -18.47
CA PHE A 344 -5.46 -5.08 -17.40
C PHE A 344 -4.20 -4.34 -17.86
N ARG A 345 -3.58 -4.80 -18.97
CA ARG A 345 -2.39 -4.15 -19.55
C ARG A 345 -2.67 -2.74 -20.01
N PHE A 346 -3.81 -2.51 -20.66
CA PHE A 346 -4.23 -1.19 -21.10
C PHE A 346 -4.42 -0.24 -19.91
N MET A 347 -5.08 -0.71 -18.84
CA MET A 347 -5.30 0.05 -17.61
C MET A 347 -4.00 0.39 -16.91
N GLU A 348 -3.05 -0.55 -16.80
CA GLU A 348 -1.75 -0.31 -16.19
C GLU A 348 -0.88 0.65 -16.99
N MET A 349 -0.86 0.52 -18.33
CA MET A 349 -0.07 1.38 -19.21
C MET A 349 -0.52 2.84 -19.14
N ASN A 350 -1.85 3.06 -19.13
CA ASN A 350 -2.44 4.40 -19.16
C ASN A 350 -2.79 4.95 -17.77
N GLY A 351 -2.63 4.14 -16.72
CA GLY A 351 -2.96 4.50 -15.34
C GLY A 351 -4.45 4.47 -15.00
N PHE A 352 -5.33 3.96 -15.86
CA PHE A 352 -6.78 3.86 -15.59
C PHE A 352 -7.11 2.89 -14.44
N GLY A 353 -6.18 2.01 -14.04
CA GLY A 353 -6.32 1.21 -12.82
C GLY A 353 -6.41 2.11 -11.60
N ALA A 354 -7.56 2.12 -10.91
CA ALA A 354 -7.78 2.89 -9.69
C ALA A 354 -7.42 2.12 -8.40
N PHE A 355 -6.75 0.97 -8.55
CA PHE A 355 -6.37 0.05 -7.48
C PHE A 355 -5.00 0.37 -6.86
#